data_AF-A0A4R9WS54-F1
#
_entry.id   AF-A0A4R9WS54-F1
#
_cell.length_a   1.000
_cell.length_b   1.000
_cell.length_c   1.000
_cell.angle_alpha   90.00
_cell.angle_beta   90.00
_cell.angle_gamma   90.00
#
_symmetry.space_group_name_H-M   'P 1'
#
loop_
_entity.id
_entity.type
_entity.pdbx_description
1 polymer ?
#
loop_
_entity_poly.entity_id
_entity_poly.type
_entity_poly.pdbx_seq_one_letter_code
_entity_poly.pdbx_strand_id
1 'polypeptide(L)'
;MSRASSIKAAANGRKSRIAPVDFTLFALFLEARRIHRGKSPTRVAKEADVEVDAVFRAARGRDPGLDEFLALCAWIGEEPALFLKKEVRHGQARCL
;
A
#
# COMPACT_ATOMS: atom_id res chain seq x y z
N MET A 1 -48.61 -28.23 9.23
CA MET A 1 -47.77 -28.58 8.07
C MET A 1 -47.52 -27.34 7.24
N SER A 2 -46.24 -27.04 6.93
CA SER A 2 -45.73 -26.23 5.79
C SER A 2 -46.15 -24.75 5.68
N ARG A 3 -45.28 -23.76 5.42
CA ARG A 3 -43.94 -23.74 4.83
C ARG A 3 -43.27 -22.41 5.23
N ALA A 4 -42.09 -22.46 5.84
CA ALA A 4 -41.22 -21.30 6.01
C ALA A 4 -40.58 -20.95 4.66
N SER A 5 -40.73 -19.71 4.19
CA SER A 5 -40.06 -19.21 2.99
C SER A 5 -38.97 -18.24 3.43
N SER A 6 -37.81 -18.78 3.80
CA SER A 6 -36.61 -17.98 4.07
C SER A 6 -35.95 -17.62 2.74
N ILE A 7 -36.17 -16.39 2.27
CA ILE A 7 -35.37 -15.79 1.22
C ILE A 7 -34.01 -15.46 1.84
N LYS A 8 -33.01 -16.32 1.62
CA LYS A 8 -31.61 -15.98 1.88
C LYS A 8 -31.14 -15.02 0.79
N ALA A 9 -31.08 -13.74 1.12
CA ALA A 9 -30.34 -12.76 0.33
C ALA A 9 -28.85 -13.12 0.42
N ALA A 10 -28.29 -13.63 -0.68
CA ALA A 10 -26.86 -13.82 -0.82
C ALA A 10 -26.20 -12.43 -0.87
N ALA A 11 -25.66 -11.98 0.27
CA ALA A 11 -24.77 -10.83 0.33
C ALA A 11 -23.46 -11.19 -0.38
N ASN A 12 -23.44 -11.07 -1.70
CA ASN A 12 -22.25 -11.23 -2.50
C ASN A 12 -21.41 -9.95 -2.40
N GLY A 13 -20.82 -9.74 -1.23
CA GLY A 13 -19.82 -8.72 -1.00
C GLY A 13 -18.61 -9.06 -1.85
N ARG A 14 -18.50 -8.43 -3.03
CA ARG A 14 -17.24 -8.39 -3.81
C ARG A 14 -16.19 -7.75 -2.91
N LYS A 15 -15.49 -8.57 -2.13
CA LYS A 15 -14.27 -8.20 -1.44
C LYS A 15 -13.28 -7.86 -2.54
N SER A 16 -13.18 -6.57 -2.89
CA SER A 16 -12.12 -6.07 -3.74
C SER A 16 -10.82 -6.62 -3.16
N ARG A 17 -10.13 -7.48 -3.90
CA ARG A 17 -8.78 -7.93 -3.53
C ARG A 17 -7.87 -6.73 -3.76
N ILE A 18 -7.83 -5.82 -2.79
CA ILE A 18 -6.81 -4.79 -2.73
C ILE A 18 -5.50 -5.57 -2.57
N ALA A 19 -4.65 -5.51 -3.58
CA ALA A 19 -3.35 -6.14 -3.51
C ALA A 19 -2.58 -5.53 -2.32
N PRO A 20 -1.99 -6.36 -1.44
CA PRO A 20 -1.27 -5.84 -0.29
C PRO A 20 -0.06 -5.01 -0.75
N VAL A 21 0.23 -3.91 -0.04
CA VAL A 21 1.38 -3.05 -0.32
C VAL A 21 2.68 -3.77 0.10
N ASP A 22 3.73 -3.59 -0.70
CA ASP A 22 5.11 -3.92 -0.39
C ASP A 22 5.78 -2.71 0.28
N PHE A 23 5.64 -2.63 1.60
CA PHE A 23 6.23 -1.54 2.37
C PHE A 23 7.77 -1.58 2.39
N THR A 24 8.40 -2.72 2.11
CA THR A 24 9.86 -2.79 1.99
C THR A 24 10.34 -2.06 0.75
N LEU A 25 9.71 -2.33 -0.40
CA LEU A 25 10.00 -1.62 -1.64
C LEU A 25 9.69 -0.12 -1.52
N PHE A 26 8.57 0.21 -0.91
CA PHE A 26 8.18 1.59 -0.64
C PHE A 26 9.22 2.33 0.22
N ALA A 27 9.70 1.71 1.31
CA ALA A 27 10.73 2.29 2.17
C ALA A 27 12.02 2.61 1.41
N LEU A 28 12.43 1.73 0.49
CA LEU A 28 13.63 1.94 -0.34
C LEU A 28 13.49 3.17 -1.23
N PHE A 29 12.35 3.34 -1.90
CA PHE A 29 12.11 4.51 -2.76
C PHE A 29 12.00 5.80 -1.96
N LEU A 30 11.29 5.75 -0.83
CA LEU A 30 11.17 6.89 0.08
C LEU A 30 12.55 7.37 0.56
N GLU A 31 13.36 6.46 1.09
CA GLU A 31 14.68 6.78 1.62
C GLU A 31 15.65 7.22 0.52
N ALA A 32 15.65 6.54 -0.64
CA ALA A 32 16.47 6.94 -1.78
C ALA A 32 16.14 8.36 -2.24
N ARG A 33 14.85 8.70 -2.38
CA ARG A 33 14.42 10.04 -2.80
C ARG A 33 14.73 11.09 -1.73
N ARG A 34 14.54 10.74 -0.45
CA ARG A 34 14.89 11.59 0.71
C ARG A 34 16.37 11.93 0.74
N ILE A 35 17.24 10.93 0.61
CA ILE A 35 18.70 11.08 0.61
C ILE A 35 19.14 11.89 -0.61
N HIS A 36 18.64 11.55 -1.80
CA HIS A 36 18.99 12.26 -3.03
C HIS A 36 18.61 13.75 -3.00
N ARG A 37 17.46 14.09 -2.39
CA ARG A 37 17.02 15.48 -2.20
C ARG A 37 17.62 16.16 -0.96
N GLY A 38 18.46 15.46 -0.18
CA GLY A 38 19.09 15.99 1.04
C GLY A 38 18.11 16.38 2.14
N LYS A 39 16.98 15.67 2.28
CA LYS A 39 15.90 16.04 3.20
C LYS A 39 15.96 15.23 4.51
N SER A 40 15.70 15.86 5.65
CA SER A 40 15.46 15.15 6.90
C SER A 40 14.03 14.56 6.93
N PRO A 41 13.75 13.52 7.73
CA PRO A 41 12.39 12.98 7.89
C PRO A 41 11.35 14.05 8.26
N THR A 42 11.68 14.98 9.17
CA THR A 42 10.82 16.11 9.52
C THR A 42 10.53 17.02 8.34
N ARG A 43 11.52 17.22 7.46
CA ARG A 43 11.33 18.03 6.25
C ARG A 43 10.45 17.32 5.23
N VAL A 44 10.57 15.99 5.08
CA VAL A 44 9.65 15.18 4.26
C VAL A 44 8.23 15.29 4.78
N ALA A 45 8.02 15.10 6.09
CA ALA A 45 6.71 15.21 6.73
C ALA A 45 6.02 16.54 6.39
N LYS A 46 6.75 17.66 6.52
CA LYS A 46 6.25 18.99 6.18
C LYS A 46 5.96 19.18 4.68
N GLU A 47 6.78 18.61 3.80
CA GLU A 47 6.61 18.75 2.35
C GLU A 47 5.50 17.84 1.80
N ALA A 48 5.25 16.70 2.44
CA ALA A 48 4.21 15.75 2.08
C ALA A 48 2.89 15.98 2.84
N ASP A 49 2.84 16.94 3.77
CA ASP A 49 1.69 17.23 4.64
C ASP A 49 1.20 16.00 5.43
N VAL A 50 2.15 15.34 6.11
CA VAL A 50 1.88 14.16 6.95
C VAL A 50 2.57 14.26 8.30
N GLU A 51 2.11 13.45 9.26
CA GLU A 51 2.77 13.32 10.56
C GLU A 51 4.17 12.71 10.44
N VAL A 52 5.11 13.21 11.25
CA VAL A 52 6.50 12.74 11.22
C VAL A 52 6.63 11.26 11.60
N ASP A 53 5.77 10.76 12.47
CA ASP A 53 5.74 9.34 12.84
C ASP A 53 5.39 8.45 11.64
N ALA A 54 4.50 8.90 10.75
CA ALA A 54 4.16 8.17 9.54
C ALA A 54 5.39 8.02 8.63
N VAL A 55 6.21 9.07 8.50
CA VAL A 55 7.49 9.02 7.77
C VAL A 55 8.44 7.99 8.40
N PHE A 56 8.55 7.97 9.74
CA PHE A 56 9.41 6.99 10.42
C PHE A 56 8.88 5.55 10.31
N ARG A 57 7.55 5.34 10.32
CA ARG A 57 6.96 4.03 10.06
C ARG A 57 7.27 3.58 8.64
N ALA A 58 7.00 4.43 7.65
CA ALA A 58 7.27 4.18 6.24
C ALA A 58 8.75 3.85 5.98
N ALA A 59 9.69 4.65 6.49
CA ALA A 59 11.13 4.43 6.30
C ALA A 59 11.62 3.11 6.94
N ARG A 60 10.88 2.55 7.88
CA ARG A 60 11.15 1.23 8.50
C ARG A 60 10.40 0.08 7.82
N GLY A 61 9.78 0.33 6.66
CA GLY A 61 8.96 -0.66 5.95
C GLY A 61 7.69 -1.05 6.69
N ARG A 62 7.15 -0.17 7.54
CA ARG A 62 5.89 -0.38 8.25
C ARG A 62 4.79 0.48 7.63
N ASP A 63 3.55 0.02 7.79
CA ASP A 63 2.37 0.72 7.31
C ASP A 63 2.26 2.12 7.94
N PRO A 64 2.32 3.21 7.14
CA PRO A 64 2.14 4.57 7.62
C PRO A 64 0.67 4.97 7.79
N GLY A 65 -0.28 4.19 7.26
CA GLY A 65 -1.67 4.60 7.04
C GLY A 65 -1.93 4.87 5.55
N LEU A 66 -3.19 4.74 5.11
CA LEU A 66 -3.55 4.85 3.71
C LEU A 66 -3.30 6.27 3.17
N ASP A 67 -3.78 7.29 3.88
CA ASP A 67 -3.67 8.68 3.44
C ASP A 67 -2.20 9.11 3.39
N GLU A 68 -1.42 8.73 4.40
CA GLU A 68 0.01 9.00 4.46
C GLU A 68 0.79 8.24 3.39
N PHE A 69 0.41 6.99 3.09
CA PHE A 69 1.00 6.24 1.97
C PHE A 69 0.78 6.96 0.63
N LEU A 70 -0.43 7.44 0.37
CA LEU A 70 -0.75 8.17 -0.87
C LEU A 70 0.00 9.50 -0.97
N ALA A 71 0.03 10.28 0.11
CA ALA A 71 0.75 11.54 0.18
C ALA A 71 2.27 11.34 -0.03
N LEU A 72 2.84 10.31 0.58
CA LEU A 72 4.25 9.97 0.40
C LEU A 72 4.56 9.43 -1.01
N CYS A 73 3.65 8.70 -1.65
CA CYS A 73 3.80 8.32 -3.08
C CYS A 73 3.90 9.56 -3.97
N ALA A 74 3.01 10.54 -3.76
CA ALA A 74 3.05 11.81 -4.49
C ALA A 74 4.37 12.58 -4.22
N TRP A 75 4.86 12.58 -2.98
CA TRP A 75 6.12 13.23 -2.63
C TRP A 75 7.34 12.55 -3.28
N ILE A 76 7.37 11.21 -3.31
CA ILE A 76 8.40 10.42 -4.00
C ILE A 76 8.38 10.77 -5.48
N GLY A 77 7.18 10.85 -6.06
CA GLY A 77 6.91 11.06 -7.48
C GLY A 77 6.57 9.77 -8.22
N GLU A 78 6.01 8.78 -7.52
CA GLU A 78 5.69 7.45 -8.07
C GLU A 78 4.21 7.12 -7.87
N GLU A 79 3.65 6.31 -8.77
CA GLU A 79 2.28 5.85 -8.65
C GLU A 79 2.16 4.78 -7.53
N PRO A 80 1.11 4.81 -6.69
CA PRO A 80 0.89 3.82 -5.64
C PRO A 80 0.90 2.36 -6.14
N ALA A 81 0.49 2.14 -7.39
CA ALA A 81 0.47 0.83 -8.05
C ALA A 81 1.86 0.16 -8.11
N LEU A 82 2.94 0.95 -8.14
CA LEU A 82 4.32 0.45 -8.14
C LEU A 82 4.62 -0.38 -6.88
N PHE A 83 4.02 -0.01 -5.75
CA PHE A 83 4.26 -0.63 -4.46
C PHE A 83 3.26 -1.75 -4.14
N LEU A 84 2.37 -2.12 -5.06
CA LEU A 84 1.47 -3.24 -4.83
C LEU A 84 2.20 -4.56 -5.09
N LYS A 85 2.06 -5.52 -4.18
CA LYS A 85 2.58 -6.87 -4.38
C LYS A 85 1.89 -7.48 -5.59
N LYS A 86 2.67 -7.83 -6.61
CA LYS A 86 2.18 -8.63 -7.73
C LYS A 86 1.71 -9.96 -7.17
N GLU A 87 0.45 -10.35 -7.42
CA GLU A 87 0.00 -11.70 -7.12
C GLU A 87 0.89 -12.67 -7.90
N VAL A 88 1.85 -13.32 -7.22
CA VAL A 88 2.58 -14.44 -7.79
C VAL A 88 1.57 -15.57 -7.91
N ARG A 89 0.92 -15.67 -9.08
CA ARG A 89 0.22 -16.89 -9.46
C ARG A 89 1.30 -17.95 -9.60
N HIS A 90 1.52 -18.72 -8.54
CA HIS A 90 2.27 -19.97 -8.63
C HIS A 90 1.52 -20.87 -9.61
N GLY A 91 2.04 -20.96 -10.84
CA GLY A 91 1.43 -21.78 -11.87
C GLY A 91 2.11 -21.62 -13.22
N GLN A 92 2.85 -22.67 -13.60
CA GLN A 92 3.37 -22.96 -14.94
C GLN A 92 4.70 -22.30 -15.32
N ALA A 93 5.76 -22.67 -14.61
CA ALA A 93 6.99 -23.02 -15.32
C ALA A 93 6.68 -24.29 -16.13
N ARG A 94 6.31 -24.12 -17.40
CA ARG A 94 6.40 -25.20 -18.39
C ARG A 94 7.88 -25.36 -18.70
N CYS A 95 8.40 -26.57 -18.47
CA CYS A 95 9.65 -27.01 -19.06
C CYS A 95 9.59 -26.77 -20.57
N LEU A 96 10.59 -26.09 -21.11
CA LEU A 96 11.00 -26.14 -22.51
C LEU A 96 12.42 -26.71 -22.55
#